data_AF-A0A0D3A539-F1
#
_entry.id   AF-A0A0D3A539-F1
#
_cell.length_a   1.000
_cell.length_b   1.000
_cell.length_c   1.000
_cell.angle_alpha   90.00
_cell.angle_beta   90.00
_cell.angle_gamma   90.00
#
_symmetry.space_group_name_H-M   'P 1'
#
loop_
_entity.id
_entity.type
_entity.pdbx_description
1 polymer ?
#
loop_
_entity_poly.entity_id
_entity_poly.type
_entity_poly.pdbx_seq_one_letter_code
_entity_poly.pdbx_strand_id
1 'polypeptide(L)'
;MTKIFHLIDDENNNNNYPCTLFNPEERDKRYKTQDLGLEFAKSFCISTYGSWLLMRHPLRSLYVVNLFTNERINLPSVESQLGMVKVERTLDGYELRTTSPNEKVYKGISIRTPVFWIDERTNDYVVIWGLRDLCVVYSKKRDTSWTQLPKTAGCVDVVYKESKLYFLGLSGCFLIFDLSGETPQQIFQSNSNG
;
A
#
# COMPACT_ATOMS: atom_id res chain seq x y z
N MET A 1 1.63 7.16 17.63
CA MET A 1 2.64 8.22 17.43
C MET A 1 3.47 7.79 16.24
N THR A 2 3.43 8.53 15.13
CA THR A 2 4.16 8.19 13.91
C THR A 2 5.63 8.56 14.11
N LYS A 3 6.52 7.58 14.27
CA LYS A 3 7.96 7.85 14.18
C LYS A 3 8.31 8.09 12.72
N ILE A 4 8.54 9.35 12.36
CA ILE A 4 9.03 9.71 11.03
C ILE A 4 10.54 9.57 11.08
N PHE A 5 11.08 8.61 10.34
CA PHE A 5 12.53 8.45 10.18
C PHE A 5 12.99 9.10 8.88
N HIS A 6 14.04 9.91 8.94
CA HIS A 6 14.73 10.40 7.75
C HIS A 6 15.92 9.49 7.42
N LEU A 7 16.04 9.11 6.15
CA LEU A 7 17.21 8.42 5.60
C LEU A 7 18.29 9.45 5.28
N ILE A 8 19.51 9.20 5.77
CA ILE A 8 20.70 9.97 5.43
C ILE A 8 21.62 9.02 4.64
N ASP A 9 21.83 9.32 3.37
CA ASP A 9 22.84 8.66 2.54
C ASP A 9 24.16 9.43 2.68
N ASP A 10 25.24 8.73 3.06
CA ASP A 10 26.59 9.26 2.95
C ASP A 10 27.03 9.13 1.48
N GLU A 11 27.29 10.26 0.79
CA GLU A 11 27.61 10.33 -0.65
C GLU A 11 28.93 9.65 -1.09
N ASN A 12 29.55 8.82 -0.24
CA ASN A 12 30.83 8.17 -0.49
C ASN A 12 30.81 6.67 -0.14
N ASN A 13 30.14 5.83 -0.94
CA ASN A 13 30.70 4.57 -1.48
C ASN A 13 29.65 3.59 -2.00
N ASN A 14 30.08 2.84 -3.02
CA ASN A 14 29.32 1.97 -3.88
C ASN A 14 29.11 0.54 -3.31
N ASN A 15 28.81 0.37 -2.02
CA ASN A 15 28.57 -0.95 -1.42
C ASN A 15 27.53 -0.89 -0.28
N ASN A 16 26.67 -1.92 -0.17
CA ASN A 16 25.66 -2.16 0.86
C ASN A 16 26.12 -1.79 2.28
N TYR A 17 25.93 -0.54 2.71
CA TYR A 17 26.15 -0.13 4.09
C TYR A 17 24.83 0.29 4.75
N PRO A 18 24.69 0.02 6.06
CA PRO A 18 23.47 0.31 6.80
C PRO A 18 23.15 1.80 6.78
N CYS A 19 21.93 2.16 6.38
CA CYS A 19 21.45 3.54 6.40
C CYS A 19 21.37 4.03 7.85
N THR A 20 21.70 5.30 8.07
CA THR A 20 21.49 5.95 9.36
C THR A 20 20.13 6.63 9.37
N LEU A 21 19.27 6.23 10.30
CA LEU A 21 17.94 6.79 10.53
C LEU A 21 17.97 7.77 11.69
N PHE A 22 17.30 8.90 11.48
CA PHE A 22 17.11 9.94 12.49
C PHE A 22 15.62 10.05 12.87
N ASN A 23 15.32 10.03 14.17
CA ASN A 23 13.99 10.35 14.69
C ASN A 23 14.00 11.80 15.23
N PRO A 24 13.25 12.75 14.64
CA PRO A 24 13.18 14.13 15.10
C PRO A 24 12.75 14.30 16.56
N GLU A 25 11.98 13.36 17.10
CA GLU A 25 11.55 13.37 18.51
C GLU A 25 12.68 12.93 19.46
N GLU A 26 13.67 12.19 18.96
CA GLU A 26 14.82 11.67 19.73
C GLU A 26 16.11 12.32 19.19
N ARG A 27 16.25 13.63 19.40
CA ARG A 27 17.27 14.52 18.79
C ARG A 27 18.72 13.99 18.80
N ASP A 28 19.09 13.17 19.78
CA ASP A 28 20.46 12.67 19.93
C ASP A 28 20.64 11.19 19.56
N LYS A 29 19.56 10.52 19.13
CA LYS A 29 19.60 9.11 18.78
C LYS A 29 19.61 8.92 17.27
N ARG A 30 20.61 8.17 16.83
CA ARG A 30 20.74 7.68 15.46
C ARG A 30 20.63 6.18 15.49
N TYR A 31 19.84 5.64 14.58
CA TYR A 31 19.69 4.20 14.43
C TYR A 31 20.40 3.77 13.15
N LYS A 32 21.04 2.62 13.17
CA LYS A 32 21.57 2.00 11.96
C LYS A 32 20.61 0.90 11.55
N THR A 33 20.25 0.87 10.27
CA THR A 33 19.50 -0.28 9.72
C THR A 33 20.41 -1.50 9.67
N GLN A 34 19.82 -2.67 9.47
CA GLN A 34 20.59 -3.83 9.03
C GLN A 34 20.74 -3.79 7.50
N ASP A 35 21.52 -4.70 6.92
CA ASP A 35 21.47 -4.93 5.48
C ASP A 35 20.08 -5.52 5.13
N LEU A 36 19.29 -4.74 4.40
CA LEU A 36 17.93 -5.12 3.98
C LEU A 36 17.94 -5.92 2.66
N GLY A 37 19.13 -6.15 2.09
CA GLY A 37 19.35 -6.99 0.93
C GLY A 37 19.07 -6.31 -0.42
N LEU A 38 19.52 -6.97 -1.49
CA LEU A 38 19.44 -6.46 -2.87
C LEU A 38 18.00 -6.22 -3.34
N GLU A 39 17.05 -7.05 -2.90
CA GLU A 39 15.62 -6.92 -3.24
C GLU A 39 15.03 -5.62 -2.69
N PHE A 40 15.44 -5.22 -1.48
CA PHE A 40 15.05 -3.94 -0.89
C PHE A 40 15.60 -2.77 -1.70
N ALA A 41 16.88 -2.80 -2.05
CA ALA A 41 17.54 -1.75 -2.82
C ALA A 41 16.94 -1.52 -4.22
N LYS A 42 16.34 -2.57 -4.82
CA LYS A 42 15.63 -2.48 -6.11
C LYS A 42 14.17 -2.03 -5.98
N SER A 43 13.63 -2.00 -4.76
CA SER A 43 12.22 -1.76 -4.50
C SER A 43 11.95 -0.31 -4.12
N PHE A 44 10.69 0.12 -4.28
CA PHE A 44 10.26 1.48 -3.98
C PHE A 44 9.37 1.48 -2.75
N CYS A 45 9.70 2.30 -1.75
CA CYS A 45 8.78 2.57 -0.65
C CYS A 45 7.59 3.40 -1.19
N ILE A 46 6.37 2.95 -0.92
CA ILE A 46 5.15 3.61 -1.40
C ILE A 46 4.25 4.10 -0.26
N SER A 47 4.40 3.59 0.95
CA SER A 47 3.71 4.08 2.16
C SER A 47 4.48 3.65 3.42
N THR A 48 4.27 4.33 4.53
CA THR A 48 4.94 4.05 5.81
C THR A 48 3.95 3.99 6.96
N TYR A 49 4.18 3.13 7.95
CA TYR A 49 3.46 3.16 9.22
C TYR A 49 4.40 2.75 10.36
N GLY A 50 4.68 3.68 11.28
CA GLY A 50 5.66 3.44 12.33
C GLY A 50 7.02 3.04 11.76
N SER A 51 7.53 1.87 12.17
CA SER A 51 8.82 1.34 11.68
C SER A 51 8.71 0.46 10.43
N TRP A 52 7.52 0.38 9.85
CA TRP A 52 7.22 -0.51 8.72
C TRP A 52 7.05 0.27 7.42
N LEU A 53 7.59 -0.30 6.34
CA LEU A 53 7.51 0.23 4.99
C LEU A 53 6.67 -0.70 4.11
N LEU A 54 5.70 -0.13 3.42
CA LEU A 54 5.04 -0.79 2.30
C LEU A 54 5.91 -0.59 1.05
N MET A 55 6.41 -1.68 0.51
CA MET A 55 7.37 -1.71 -0.58
C MET A 55 6.74 -2.28 -1.85
N ARG A 56 7.15 -1.73 -2.99
CA ARG A 56 6.79 -2.20 -4.33
C ARG A 56 8.03 -2.58 -5.10
N HIS A 57 8.14 -3.85 -5.42
CA HIS A 57 9.20 -4.37 -6.30
C HIS A 57 8.94 -3.95 -7.77
N PRO A 58 9.97 -3.86 -8.64
CA PRO A 58 9.80 -3.53 -10.06
C PRO A 58 8.76 -4.41 -10.80
N LEU A 59 8.68 -5.70 -10.47
CA LEU A 59 7.69 -6.64 -11.02
C LEU A 59 6.26 -6.49 -10.45
N ARG A 60 6.01 -5.41 -9.70
CA ARG A 60 4.73 -5.06 -9.08
C ARG A 60 4.25 -6.00 -7.98
N SER A 61 5.13 -6.84 -7.43
CA SER A 61 4.85 -7.50 -6.16
C SER A 61 4.93 -6.48 -5.02
N LEU A 62 4.05 -6.67 -4.04
CA LEU A 62 3.95 -5.84 -2.85
C LEU A 62 4.37 -6.65 -1.63
N TYR A 63 5.08 -6.00 -0.72
CA TYR A 63 5.43 -6.58 0.57
C TYR A 63 5.59 -5.47 1.60
N VAL A 64 5.51 -5.83 2.87
CA VAL A 64 5.82 -4.94 3.98
C VAL A 64 7.11 -5.41 4.62
N VAL A 65 7.97 -4.48 5.02
CA VAL A 65 9.21 -4.78 5.75
C VAL A 65 9.36 -3.86 6.95
N ASN A 66 9.80 -4.42 8.08
CA ASN A 66 10.21 -3.64 9.24
C ASN A 66 11.68 -3.24 9.12
N LEU A 67 11.99 -1.96 9.24
CA LEU A 67 13.34 -1.42 9.05
C LEU A 67 14.36 -1.90 10.09
N PHE A 68 13.92 -2.23 11.32
CA PHE A 68 14.81 -2.57 12.42
C PHE A 68 14.97 -4.07 12.61
N THR A 69 13.88 -4.83 12.41
CA THR A 69 13.87 -6.28 12.62
C THR A 69 14.13 -7.07 11.35
N ASN A 70 14.07 -6.42 10.18
CA ASN A 70 14.08 -7.07 8.86
C ASN A 70 12.92 -8.09 8.67
N GLU A 71 11.91 -8.03 9.53
CA GLU A 71 10.71 -8.84 9.38
C GLU A 71 10.00 -8.45 8.09
N ARG A 72 9.65 -9.44 7.27
CA ARG A 72 9.01 -9.25 5.98
C ARG A 72 7.70 -9.99 5.89
N ILE A 73 6.67 -9.29 5.45
CA ILE A 73 5.34 -9.83 5.15
C ILE A 73 5.11 -9.69 3.65
N ASN A 74 5.05 -10.82 2.93
CA ASN A 74 4.66 -10.81 1.53
C ASN A 74 3.15 -10.61 1.42
N LEU A 75 2.73 -9.65 0.61
CA LEU A 75 1.31 -9.38 0.37
C LEU A 75 0.80 -10.21 -0.80
N PRO A 76 -0.53 -10.35 -0.98
CA PRO A 76 -1.10 -11.03 -2.12
C PRO A 76 -0.60 -10.47 -3.45
N SER A 77 -0.52 -11.34 -4.46
CA SER A 77 -0.19 -10.92 -5.82
C SER A 77 -1.23 -9.93 -6.34
N VAL A 78 -0.84 -8.90 -7.08
CA VAL A 78 -1.81 -7.95 -7.67
C VAL A 78 -2.78 -8.63 -8.64
N GLU A 79 -2.38 -9.76 -9.23
CA GLU A 79 -3.25 -10.60 -10.07
C GLU A 79 -4.34 -11.35 -9.29
N SER A 80 -4.20 -11.50 -7.98
CA SER A 80 -5.22 -12.12 -7.11
C SER A 80 -6.36 -11.16 -6.74
N GLN A 81 -6.53 -10.09 -7.50
CA GLN A 81 -7.62 -9.15 -7.29
C GLN A 81 -8.97 -9.85 -7.51
N LEU A 82 -9.88 -9.60 -6.57
CA LEU A 82 -11.27 -10.03 -6.60
C LEU A 82 -12.18 -8.82 -6.77
N GLY A 83 -12.99 -8.84 -7.82
CA GLY A 83 -13.99 -7.82 -8.10
C GLY A 83 -14.29 -7.71 -9.59
N MET A 84 -14.80 -6.55 -9.99
CA MET A 84 -15.18 -6.27 -11.37
C MET A 84 -13.97 -5.86 -12.23
N VAL A 85 -12.90 -5.36 -11.62
CA VAL A 85 -11.69 -4.92 -12.31
C VAL A 85 -10.65 -6.03 -12.33
N LYS A 86 -10.42 -6.69 -13.45
CA LYS A 86 -9.46 -7.80 -13.52
C LYS A 86 -8.02 -7.30 -13.66
N VAL A 87 -7.08 -8.00 -13.03
CA VAL A 87 -5.64 -7.79 -13.19
C VAL A 87 -5.01 -9.09 -13.66
N GLU A 88 -4.35 -9.06 -14.81
CA GLU A 88 -3.78 -10.25 -15.44
C GLU A 88 -2.36 -9.98 -15.90
N ARG A 89 -1.50 -10.99 -15.84
CA ARG A 89 -0.16 -10.94 -16.41
C ARG A 89 -0.23 -11.41 -17.86
N THR A 90 0.51 -10.75 -18.74
CA THR A 90 0.63 -11.15 -20.14
C THR A 90 1.35 -12.49 -20.27
N LEU A 91 1.20 -13.14 -21.42
CA LEU A 91 1.80 -14.45 -21.72
C LEU A 91 3.34 -14.45 -21.59
N ASP A 92 3.99 -13.30 -21.78
CA ASP A 92 5.43 -13.14 -21.60
C ASP A 92 5.86 -13.00 -20.12
N GLY A 93 4.91 -12.88 -19.18
CA GLY A 93 5.17 -12.79 -17.75
C GLY A 93 5.66 -11.42 -17.26
N TYR A 94 5.97 -10.48 -18.14
CA TYR A 94 6.61 -9.21 -17.76
C TYR A 94 5.62 -8.06 -17.61
N GLU A 95 4.55 -8.05 -18.41
CA GLU A 95 3.57 -6.98 -18.38
C GLU A 95 2.31 -7.39 -17.61
N LEU A 96 1.71 -6.41 -16.95
CA LEU A 96 0.37 -6.56 -16.39
C LEU A 96 -0.63 -5.87 -17.33
N ARG A 97 -1.88 -6.31 -17.29
CA ARG A 97 -3.02 -5.66 -17.91
C ARG A 97 -4.12 -5.50 -16.87
N THR A 98 -4.85 -4.40 -16.98
CA THR A 98 -6.05 -4.18 -16.18
C THR A 98 -7.24 -4.13 -17.12
N THR A 99 -8.31 -4.86 -16.80
CA THR A 99 -9.56 -4.83 -17.55
C THR A 99 -10.63 -4.22 -16.67
N SER A 100 -11.19 -3.09 -17.11
CA SER A 100 -12.28 -2.42 -16.40
C SER A 100 -13.59 -3.18 -16.50
N PRO A 101 -14.62 -2.83 -15.69
CA PRO A 101 -15.93 -3.47 -15.74
C PRO A 101 -16.61 -3.36 -17.11
N ASN A 102 -16.27 -2.33 -17.89
CA ASN A 102 -16.80 -2.09 -19.24
C ASN A 102 -15.89 -2.72 -20.31
N GLU A 103 -15.11 -3.74 -19.95
CA GLU A 103 -14.21 -4.51 -20.83
C GLU A 103 -13.07 -3.74 -21.49
N LYS A 104 -12.93 -2.44 -21.19
CA LYS A 104 -11.78 -1.65 -21.65
C LYS A 104 -10.50 -2.16 -20.99
N VAL A 105 -9.52 -2.51 -21.82
CA VAL A 105 -8.21 -3.04 -21.42
C VAL A 105 -7.19 -1.91 -21.35
N TYR A 106 -6.37 -1.92 -20.30
CA TYR A 106 -5.30 -0.97 -20.04
C TYR A 106 -3.97 -1.71 -19.89
N LYS A 107 -2.91 -1.17 -20.49
CA LYS A 107 -1.55 -1.69 -20.33
C LYS A 107 -0.95 -1.26 -18.99
N GLY A 108 -0.47 -2.23 -18.20
CA GLY A 108 0.14 -2.07 -16.88
C GLY A 108 -0.87 -2.01 -15.74
N ILE A 109 -0.38 -1.72 -14.53
CA ILE A 109 -1.19 -1.29 -13.39
C ILE A 109 -0.66 0.04 -12.85
N SER A 110 -1.52 0.79 -12.16
CA SER A 110 -1.11 1.95 -11.38
C SER A 110 -1.61 1.77 -9.95
N ILE A 111 -0.70 1.88 -8.99
CA ILE A 111 -1.00 1.86 -7.56
C ILE A 111 -1.05 3.31 -7.11
N ARG A 112 -2.23 3.76 -6.70
CA ARG A 112 -2.49 5.13 -6.25
C ARG A 112 -2.83 5.13 -4.78
N THR A 113 -2.49 6.23 -4.10
CA THR A 113 -2.93 6.52 -2.72
C THR A 113 -2.80 5.30 -1.78
N PRO A 114 -1.63 4.64 -1.75
CA PRO A 114 -1.46 3.48 -0.88
C PRO A 114 -1.54 3.93 0.57
N VAL A 115 -2.33 3.21 1.35
CA VAL A 115 -2.48 3.40 2.78
C VAL A 115 -2.19 2.06 3.44
N PHE A 116 -1.47 2.12 4.54
CA PHE A 116 -1.07 0.95 5.30
C PHE A 116 -1.15 1.23 6.79
N TRP A 117 -1.64 0.25 7.52
CA TRP A 117 -1.67 0.22 8.97
C TRP A 117 -1.29 -1.17 9.47
N ILE A 118 -0.53 -1.23 10.56
CA ILE A 118 -0.15 -2.46 11.24
C ILE A 118 -0.15 -2.26 12.76
N ASP A 119 -0.69 -3.24 13.46
CA ASP A 119 -0.49 -3.42 14.90
C ASP A 119 0.88 -4.06 15.11
N GLU A 120 1.86 -3.29 15.61
CA GLU A 120 3.23 -3.76 15.84
C GLU A 120 3.33 -4.86 16.92
N ARG A 121 2.28 -5.10 17.72
CA ARG A 121 2.25 -6.14 18.75
C ARG A 121 1.71 -7.46 18.22
N THR A 122 0.68 -7.42 17.37
CA THR A 122 0.04 -8.64 16.84
C THR A 122 0.46 -8.96 15.41
N ASN A 123 1.11 -8.02 14.71
CA ASN A 123 1.33 -8.03 13.27
C ASN A 123 0.03 -8.19 12.48
N ASP A 124 -1.10 -7.73 13.05
CA ASP A 124 -2.34 -7.56 12.30
C ASP A 124 -2.22 -6.31 11.44
N TYR A 125 -2.58 -6.42 10.17
CA TYR A 125 -2.43 -5.32 9.24
C TYR A 125 -3.60 -5.19 8.30
N VAL A 126 -3.71 -4.01 7.72
CA VAL A 126 -4.51 -3.74 6.54
C VAL A 126 -3.71 -2.90 5.56
N VAL A 127 -3.75 -3.28 4.29
CA VAL A 127 -3.16 -2.55 3.17
C VAL A 127 -4.28 -2.19 2.22
N ILE A 128 -4.35 -0.93 1.80
CA ILE A 128 -5.37 -0.39 0.92
C ILE A 128 -4.68 0.43 -0.16
N TRP A 129 -5.16 0.37 -1.39
CA TRP A 129 -4.64 1.20 -2.47
C TRP A 129 -5.65 1.32 -3.62
N GLY A 130 -5.52 2.39 -4.39
CA GLY A 130 -6.29 2.62 -5.62
C GLY A 130 -5.67 1.91 -6.82
N LEU A 131 -6.44 1.05 -7.50
CA LEU A 131 -6.09 0.46 -8.78
C LEU A 131 -6.51 1.40 -9.90
N ARG A 132 -5.54 2.19 -10.38
CA ARG A 132 -5.78 3.29 -11.33
C ARG A 132 -6.88 4.23 -10.81
N ASP A 133 -7.77 4.66 -11.68
CA ASP A 133 -9.02 5.35 -11.41
C ASP A 133 -10.22 4.40 -11.42
N LEU A 134 -10.00 3.08 -11.40
CA LEU A 134 -11.06 2.09 -11.59
C LEU A 134 -11.71 1.65 -10.28
N CYS A 135 -10.91 1.42 -9.24
CA CYS A 135 -11.42 1.04 -7.92
C CYS A 135 -10.35 1.19 -6.83
N VAL A 136 -10.78 1.05 -5.57
CA VAL A 136 -9.90 0.84 -4.41
C VAL A 136 -9.99 -0.63 -3.99
N VAL A 137 -8.85 -1.22 -3.66
CA VAL A 137 -8.75 -2.59 -3.17
C VAL A 137 -8.06 -2.63 -1.82
N TYR A 138 -8.32 -3.68 -1.05
CA TYR A 138 -7.68 -3.89 0.25
C TYR A 138 -7.31 -5.35 0.47
N SER A 139 -6.41 -5.57 1.41
CA SER A 139 -6.04 -6.90 1.93
C SER A 139 -5.71 -6.76 3.42
N LYS A 140 -6.20 -7.70 4.21
CA LYS A 140 -5.90 -7.85 5.63
C LYS A 140 -4.97 -9.03 5.86
N LYS A 141 -4.45 -9.14 7.09
CA LYS A 141 -3.71 -10.33 7.50
C LYS A 141 -4.49 -11.61 7.20
N ARG A 142 -3.78 -12.60 6.63
CA ARG A 142 -4.27 -13.92 6.19
C ARG A 142 -5.08 -13.93 4.90
N ASP A 143 -5.43 -12.77 4.34
CA ASP A 143 -6.01 -12.74 3.01
C ASP A 143 -4.97 -13.22 1.98
N THR A 144 -5.42 -14.02 1.02
CA THR A 144 -4.60 -14.50 -0.12
C THR A 144 -4.88 -13.71 -1.40
N SER A 145 -5.76 -12.72 -1.32
CA SER A 145 -6.28 -11.93 -2.44
C SER A 145 -6.51 -10.48 -2.08
N TRP A 146 -6.68 -9.63 -3.09
CA TRP A 146 -7.09 -8.23 -2.92
C TRP A 146 -8.59 -8.11 -3.15
N THR A 147 -9.34 -7.61 -2.20
CA THR A 147 -10.79 -7.42 -2.36
C THR A 147 -11.12 -6.00 -2.79
N GLN A 148 -11.94 -5.85 -3.83
CA GLN A 148 -12.43 -4.55 -4.30
C GLN A 148 -13.51 -3.96 -3.39
N LEU A 149 -13.36 -2.67 -3.05
CA LEU A 149 -14.40 -1.90 -2.39
C LEU A 149 -15.45 -1.41 -3.41
N PRO A 150 -16.75 -1.47 -3.09
CA PRO A 150 -17.81 -1.03 -3.99
C PRO A 150 -17.79 0.49 -4.16
N LYS A 151 -18.20 0.99 -5.34
CA LYS A 151 -18.41 2.42 -5.64
C LYS A 151 -17.18 3.33 -5.42
N THR A 152 -15.98 2.79 -5.58
CA THR A 152 -14.70 3.52 -5.38
C THR A 152 -13.98 3.91 -6.68
N ALA A 153 -14.70 3.97 -7.79
CA ALA A 153 -14.16 4.49 -9.06
C ALA A 153 -13.83 5.99 -8.94
N GLY A 154 -12.83 6.44 -9.69
CA GLY A 154 -12.38 7.83 -9.67
C GLY A 154 -11.69 8.21 -8.36
N CYS A 155 -10.96 7.29 -7.72
CA CYS A 155 -10.24 7.56 -6.47
C CYS A 155 -9.27 8.75 -6.61
N VAL A 156 -9.37 9.73 -5.71
CA VAL A 156 -8.43 10.85 -5.57
C VAL A 156 -7.50 10.61 -4.39
N ASP A 157 -8.07 10.30 -3.23
CA ASP A 157 -7.33 10.05 -2.00
C ASP A 157 -8.07 9.09 -1.07
N VAL A 158 -7.31 8.42 -0.22
CA VAL A 158 -7.80 7.45 0.76
C VAL A 158 -7.06 7.67 2.07
N VAL A 159 -7.79 7.64 3.19
CA VAL A 159 -7.21 7.72 4.54
C VAL A 159 -7.80 6.61 5.39
N TYR A 160 -6.95 5.90 6.13
CA TYR A 160 -7.39 4.89 7.09
C TYR A 160 -7.10 5.34 8.52
N LYS A 161 -8.12 5.31 9.38
CA LYS A 161 -8.01 5.67 10.79
C LYS A 161 -9.09 4.98 11.60
N GLU A 162 -8.73 4.43 12.77
CA GLU A 162 -9.68 3.85 13.74
C GLU A 162 -10.65 2.83 13.10
N SER A 163 -10.07 1.89 12.35
CA SER A 163 -10.80 0.87 11.59
C SER A 163 -11.76 1.40 10.53
N LYS A 164 -11.66 2.68 10.18
CA LYS A 164 -12.47 3.31 9.14
C LYS A 164 -11.61 3.75 7.97
N LEU A 165 -12.14 3.55 6.78
CA LEU A 165 -11.58 4.05 5.54
C LEU A 165 -12.40 5.24 5.06
N TYR A 166 -11.72 6.36 4.85
CA TYR A 166 -12.27 7.58 4.28
C TYR A 166 -11.81 7.66 2.83
N PHE A 167 -12.76 7.74 1.90
CA PHE A 167 -12.50 7.78 0.47
C PHE A 167 -12.97 9.12 -0.10
N LEU A 168 -12.14 9.74 -0.92
CA LEU A 168 -12.47 10.92 -1.71
C LEU A 168 -12.39 10.58 -3.22
N GLY A 169 -13.49 10.77 -3.93
CA GLY A 169 -13.58 10.57 -5.37
C GLY A 169 -13.50 11.87 -6.18
N LEU A 170 -13.21 11.73 -7.48
CA LEU A 170 -13.03 12.85 -8.42
C LEU A 170 -14.27 13.75 -8.56
N SER A 171 -15.47 13.19 -8.39
CA SER A 171 -16.71 13.97 -8.42
C SER A 171 -16.99 14.73 -7.12
N GLY A 172 -16.08 14.68 -6.15
CA GLY A 172 -16.31 15.17 -4.79
C GLY A 172 -17.14 14.21 -3.92
N CYS A 173 -17.44 13.00 -4.40
CA CYS A 173 -18.09 11.99 -3.58
C CYS A 173 -17.18 11.57 -2.42
N PHE A 174 -17.77 11.43 -1.24
CA PHE A 174 -17.06 11.06 -0.02
C PHE A 174 -17.73 9.86 0.63
N LEU A 175 -16.98 8.78 0.80
CA LEU A 175 -17.49 7.53 1.38
C LEU A 175 -16.71 7.21 2.66
N ILE A 176 -17.39 6.63 3.64
CA ILE A 176 -16.73 6.03 4.80
C ILE A 176 -17.11 4.56 4.86
N PHE A 177 -16.10 3.71 4.97
CA PHE A 177 -16.26 2.28 5.22
C PHE A 177 -15.78 1.92 6.61
N ASP A 178 -16.53 1.09 7.33
CA ASP A 178 -16.07 0.40 8.52
C ASP A 178 -15.41 -0.92 8.10
N LEU A 179 -14.14 -1.10 8.46
CA LEU A 179 -13.31 -2.27 8.17
C LEU A 179 -13.08 -3.13 9.43
N SER A 180 -13.75 -2.87 10.55
CA SER A 180 -13.58 -3.65 11.78
C SER A 180 -14.04 -5.11 11.66
N GLY A 181 -15.08 -5.39 10.85
CA GLY A 181 -15.60 -6.73 10.60
C GLY A 181 -14.85 -7.50 9.51
N GLU A 182 -15.33 -8.71 9.19
CA GLU A 182 -14.77 -9.53 8.10
C GLU A 182 -14.92 -8.84 6.74
N THR A 183 -16.12 -8.32 6.46
CA THR A 183 -16.43 -7.59 5.22
C THR A 183 -16.61 -6.09 5.50
N PRO A 184 -16.03 -5.20 4.66
CA PRO A 184 -16.19 -3.76 4.81
C PRO A 184 -17.64 -3.35 4.63
N GLN A 185 -18.12 -2.47 5.51
CA GLN A 185 -19.48 -1.93 5.46
C GLN A 185 -19.43 -0.45 5.12
N GLN A 186 -20.13 -0.03 4.08
CA GLN A 186 -20.27 1.40 3.77
C GLN A 186 -21.22 2.03 4.80
N ILE A 187 -20.70 2.91 5.66
CA ILE A 187 -21.47 3.53 6.76
C ILE A 187 -21.84 4.99 6.49
N PHE A 188 -21.22 5.60 5.48
CA PHE A 188 -21.51 6.98 5.08
C PHE A 188 -21.30 7.17 3.59
N GLN A 189 -22.14 8.02 2.99
CA GLN A 189 -21.97 8.53 1.64
C GLN A 189 -22.46 9.97 1.57
N SER A 190 -21.60 10.87 1.13
CA SER A 190 -21.99 12.19 0.66
C SER A 190 -22.10 12.16 -0.86
N ASN A 191 -23.22 12.62 -1.38
CA ASN A 191 -23.38 12.91 -2.79
C ASN A 191 -23.00 14.38 -3.02
N SER A 192 -22.13 14.63 -3.99
CA SER A 192 -22.00 15.96 -4.57
C SER A 192 -23.28 16.25 -5.36
N ASN A 193 -24.20 16.99 -4.77
CA ASN A 193 -25.24 17.68 -5.53
C ASN A 193 -24.52 18.79 -6.31
N GLY A 194 -24.31 18.56 -7.60
CA GLY A 194 -24.05 19.63 -8.57
C GLY A 194 -25.35 20.29 -8.96
#